data_AF-A0A804U7E7-F1
#
_entry.id   AF-A0A804U7E7-F1
#
_cell.length_a   1.000
_cell.length_b   1.000
_cell.length_c   1.000
_cell.angle_alpha   90.00
_cell.angle_beta   90.00
_cell.angle_gamma   90.00
#
_symmetry.space_group_name_H-M   'P 1'
#
loop_
_entity.id
_entity.type
_entity.pdbx_description
1 polymer ?
#
loop_
_entity_poly.entity_id
_entity_poly.type
_entity_poly.pdbx_seq_one_letter_code
_entity_poly.pdbx_strand_id
1 'polypeptide(L)'
;MEPDVVDFFGECMNSPRNGRTPLANEIYEQMVAEKERELEEGEAQKSPSKIVADSLSQISRSSTFLPNIGVPTTSKTGRSTSLAAQARMQAQFEEKLQAEREEAARKQEELQAQLQAQQAALEENQSLLRQTQEEVKGMHTKFEETNALLRAVLKLQKDRGRDAYQV
;
A
#
# COMPACT_ATOMS: atom_id res chain seq x y z
N MET A 1 52.23 -14.50 -3.80
CA MET A 1 50.78 -14.56 -4.06
C MET A 1 50.61 -14.28 -5.53
N GLU A 2 50.01 -15.17 -6.30
CA GLU A 2 49.69 -14.87 -7.70
C GLU A 2 48.53 -13.85 -7.72
N PRO A 3 48.61 -12.76 -8.49
CA PRO A 3 47.53 -11.78 -8.57
C PRO A 3 46.28 -12.45 -9.13
N ASP A 4 45.16 -12.29 -8.45
CA ASP A 4 43.90 -12.83 -8.94
C ASP A 4 43.18 -11.84 -9.88
N VAL A 5 41.98 -12.21 -10.31
CA VAL A 5 41.18 -11.41 -11.26
C VAL A 5 40.74 -10.06 -10.65
N VAL A 6 40.54 -9.99 -9.34
CA VAL A 6 40.23 -8.74 -8.63
C VAL A 6 41.46 -7.85 -8.58
N ASP A 7 42.64 -8.42 -8.29
CA ASP A 7 43.91 -7.70 -8.28
C ASP A 7 44.21 -7.13 -9.68
N PHE A 8 44.03 -7.94 -10.72
CA PHE A 8 44.22 -7.51 -12.11
C PHE A 8 43.24 -6.38 -12.51
N PHE A 9 41.98 -6.45 -12.06
CA PHE A 9 41.03 -5.33 -12.24
C PHE A 9 41.53 -4.06 -11.57
N GLY A 10 42.03 -4.21 -10.34
CA GLY A 10 42.62 -3.12 -9.58
C GLY A 10 43.80 -2.47 -10.28
N GLU A 11 44.69 -3.26 -10.88
CA GLU A 11 45.86 -2.75 -11.63
C GLU A 11 45.44 -2.06 -12.93
N CYS A 12 44.54 -2.67 -13.69
CA CYS A 12 44.06 -2.14 -14.96
C CYS A 12 43.33 -0.80 -14.82
N MET A 13 42.58 -0.61 -13.73
CA MET A 13 41.84 0.63 -13.48
C MET A 13 42.68 1.72 -12.80
N ASN A 14 43.92 1.43 -12.40
CA ASN A 14 44.80 2.37 -11.72
C ASN A 14 45.77 3.02 -12.71
N SER A 15 45.46 4.24 -13.16
CA SER A 15 46.33 4.97 -14.07
C SER A 15 47.62 5.41 -13.36
N PRO A 16 48.82 5.21 -13.94
CA PRO A 16 50.08 5.67 -13.36
C PRO A 16 50.14 7.20 -13.13
N ARG A 17 49.34 7.99 -13.86
CA ARG A 17 49.32 9.45 -13.76
C ARG A 17 48.24 9.98 -12.83
N ASN A 18 47.05 9.39 -12.90
CA ASN A 18 45.85 9.96 -12.28
C ASN A 18 45.25 9.08 -11.17
N GLY A 19 45.81 7.90 -10.94
CA GLY A 19 45.21 6.91 -10.04
C GLY A 19 43.92 6.28 -10.59
N ARG A 20 43.10 5.74 -9.69
CA ARG A 20 41.75 5.25 -10.01
C ARG A 20 40.74 6.38 -10.01
N THR A 21 39.77 6.33 -10.93
CA THR A 21 38.59 7.21 -10.87
C THR A 21 37.72 6.87 -9.64
N PRO A 22 36.90 7.80 -9.12
CA PRO A 22 36.03 7.50 -7.97
C PRO A 22 35.14 6.28 -8.18
N LEU A 23 34.55 6.14 -9.37
CA LEU A 23 33.74 4.97 -9.74
C LEU A 23 34.58 3.68 -9.76
N ALA A 24 35.78 3.71 -10.36
CA ALA A 24 36.66 2.54 -10.38
C ALA A 24 37.13 2.14 -8.98
N ASN A 25 37.34 3.12 -8.09
CA ASN A 25 37.73 2.88 -6.71
C ASN A 25 36.60 2.22 -5.94
N GLU A 26 35.37 2.74 -6.03
CA GLU A 26 34.18 2.16 -5.41
C GLU A 26 33.96 0.70 -5.84
N ILE A 27 34.07 0.43 -7.15
CA ILE A 27 33.93 -0.92 -7.70
C ILE A 27 35.01 -1.85 -7.13
N TYR A 28 36.27 -1.40 -7.12
CA TYR A 28 37.37 -2.21 -6.62
C TYR A 28 37.23 -2.51 -5.12
N GLU A 29 36.88 -1.51 -4.31
CA GLU A 29 36.65 -1.68 -2.88
C GLU A 29 35.52 -2.66 -2.60
N GLN A 30 34.41 -2.60 -3.37
CA GLN A 30 33.33 -3.59 -3.26
C GLN A 30 33.79 -5.01 -3.62
N MET A 31 34.59 -5.17 -4.67
CA MET A 31 35.13 -6.48 -5.07
C MET A 31 36.06 -7.06 -3.99
N VAL A 32 36.93 -6.22 -3.39
CA VAL A 32 37.82 -6.63 -2.30
C VAL A 32 37.01 -7.00 -1.05
N ALA A 33 36.03 -6.19 -0.67
CA ALA A 33 35.15 -6.48 0.47
C ALA A 33 34.37 -7.79 0.28
N GLU A 34 33.84 -8.05 -0.93
CA GLU A 34 33.12 -9.29 -1.23
C GLU A 34 34.06 -10.51 -1.25
N LYS A 35 35.32 -10.32 -1.64
CA LYS A 35 36.36 -11.36 -1.62
C LYS A 35 36.79 -11.73 -0.20
N GLU A 36 36.85 -10.74 0.69
CA GLU A 36 37.23 -10.88 2.11
C GLU A 36 36.05 -11.18 3.03
N ARG A 37 34.81 -11.12 2.53
CA ARG A 37 33.60 -11.39 3.31
C ARG A 37 33.62 -12.81 3.89
N GLU A 38 33.55 -12.92 5.21
CA GLU A 38 33.34 -14.20 5.87
C GLU A 38 31.97 -14.76 5.49
N LEU A 39 31.93 -16.04 5.13
CA LEU A 39 30.72 -16.72 4.66
C LEU A 39 29.97 -17.30 5.85
N GLU A 40 28.65 -17.17 5.84
CA GLU A 40 27.80 -17.90 6.76
C GLU A 40 27.83 -19.40 6.45
N GLU A 41 27.63 -20.22 7.49
CA GLU A 41 27.72 -21.67 7.45
C GLU A 41 26.78 -22.25 6.36
N GLY A 42 27.37 -22.70 5.24
CA GLY A 42 26.65 -23.30 4.11
C GLY A 42 26.70 -22.52 2.79
N GLU A 43 27.24 -21.30 2.76
CA GLU A 43 27.47 -20.59 1.49
C GLU A 43 28.84 -20.90 0.89
N ALA A 44 28.89 -21.14 -0.43
CA ALA A 44 30.15 -21.32 -1.15
C ALA A 44 30.82 -19.96 -1.40
N GLN A 45 32.14 -19.89 -1.20
CA GLN A 45 32.91 -18.68 -1.47
C GLN A 45 32.78 -18.30 -2.94
N LYS A 46 32.43 -17.04 -3.21
CA LYS A 46 32.41 -16.54 -4.58
C LYS A 46 33.85 -16.54 -5.10
N SER A 47 34.06 -17.11 -6.28
CA SER A 47 35.36 -17.02 -6.93
C SER A 47 35.66 -15.57 -7.33
N PRO A 48 36.94 -15.13 -7.38
CA PRO A 48 37.31 -13.78 -7.82
C PRO A 48 36.68 -13.38 -9.16
N SER A 49 36.65 -14.31 -10.14
CA SER A 49 35.99 -14.11 -11.43
C SER A 49 34.48 -13.86 -11.30
N LYS A 50 33.81 -14.53 -10.37
CA LYS A 50 32.37 -14.38 -10.13
C LYS A 50 32.06 -13.03 -9.48
N ILE A 51 32.88 -12.60 -8.52
CA ILE A 51 32.80 -11.27 -7.90
C ILE A 51 32.91 -10.20 -8.98
N VAL A 52 33.96 -10.28 -9.81
CA VAL A 52 34.17 -9.32 -10.89
C VAL A 52 33.02 -9.32 -11.91
N ALA A 53 32.50 -10.49 -12.28
CA ALA A 53 31.36 -10.60 -13.19
C ALA A 53 30.10 -9.91 -12.63
N ASP A 54 29.79 -10.16 -11.35
CA ASP A 54 28.59 -9.63 -10.71
C ASP A 54 28.70 -8.11 -10.55
N SER A 55 29.83 -7.58 -10.07
CA SER A 55 30.06 -6.14 -9.93
C SER A 55 30.01 -5.41 -11.28
N LEU A 56 30.64 -5.95 -12.32
CA LEU A 56 30.61 -5.32 -13.64
C LEU A 56 29.24 -5.39 -14.30
N SER A 57 28.46 -6.45 -14.05
CA SER A 57 27.10 -6.60 -14.59
C SER A 57 26.13 -5.52 -14.13
N GLN A 58 26.36 -4.92 -12.95
CA GLN A 58 25.55 -3.83 -12.40
C GLN A 58 25.78 -2.52 -13.15
N ILE A 59 26.98 -2.30 -13.67
CA ILE A 59 27.36 -1.07 -14.38
C ILE A 59 27.17 -1.23 -15.88
N SER A 60 27.68 -2.32 -16.43
CA SER A 60 27.54 -2.67 -17.83
C SER A 60 27.30 -4.17 -17.98
N ARG A 61 26.07 -4.50 -18.36
CA ARG A 61 25.66 -5.88 -18.70
C ARG A 61 26.49 -6.49 -19.83
N SER A 62 27.22 -5.67 -20.59
CA SER A 62 28.05 -6.08 -21.74
C SER A 62 29.55 -5.90 -21.50
N SER A 63 29.98 -5.83 -20.23
CA SER A 63 31.40 -5.67 -19.89
C SER A 63 32.27 -6.76 -20.52
N THR A 64 33.29 -6.35 -21.28
CA THR A 64 34.24 -7.23 -21.95
C THR A 64 35.50 -7.46 -21.12
N PHE A 65 35.55 -7.02 -19.86
CA PHE A 65 36.74 -7.15 -19.02
C PHE A 65 37.20 -8.60 -18.87
N LEU A 66 36.32 -9.50 -18.40
CA LEU A 66 36.65 -10.92 -18.20
C LEU A 66 37.04 -11.61 -19.52
N PRO A 67 36.28 -11.47 -20.63
CA PRO A 67 36.69 -12.02 -21.92
C PRO A 67 38.06 -11.50 -22.38
N ASN A 68 38.36 -10.22 -22.20
CA ASN A 68 39.62 -9.61 -22.63
C ASN A 68 40.84 -10.13 -21.87
N ILE A 69 40.68 -10.59 -20.63
CA ILE A 69 41.75 -11.19 -19.83
C ILE A 69 41.81 -12.72 -19.96
N GLY A 70 41.04 -13.29 -20.89
CA GLY A 70 40.98 -14.74 -21.11
C GLY A 70 40.16 -15.52 -20.08
N VAL A 71 39.44 -14.83 -19.18
CA VAL A 71 38.51 -15.49 -18.25
C VAL A 71 37.18 -15.70 -18.96
N PRO A 72 36.79 -16.96 -19.24
CA PRO A 72 35.52 -17.23 -19.90
C PRO A 72 34.39 -16.70 -19.03
N THR A 73 33.63 -15.74 -19.56
CA THR A 73 32.39 -15.32 -18.92
C THR A 73 31.47 -16.51 -18.94
N THR A 74 31.01 -16.94 -17.76
CA THR A 74 29.83 -17.80 -17.67
C THR A 74 28.60 -16.96 -18.00
N SER A 75 28.57 -16.33 -19.18
CA SER A 75 27.34 -15.84 -19.78
C SER A 75 26.58 -17.07 -20.28
N LYS A 76 26.11 -17.90 -19.34
CA LYS A 76 24.94 -18.73 -19.58
C LYS A 76 23.76 -17.77 -19.65
N THR A 77 23.62 -17.10 -20.79
CA THR A 77 22.31 -16.88 -21.40
C THR A 77 21.67 -18.25 -21.52
N GLY A 78 20.95 -18.62 -20.48
CA GLY A 78 20.57 -20.01 -20.20
C GLY A 78 20.18 -20.10 -18.74
N ARG A 79 19.14 -19.35 -18.38
CA ARG A 79 18.34 -19.62 -17.17
C ARG A 79 17.79 -21.04 -17.32
N SER A 80 18.61 -22.06 -17.06
CA SER A 80 18.11 -23.38 -16.68
C SER A 80 17.65 -23.26 -15.23
N THR A 81 16.70 -22.36 -14.95
CA THR A 81 15.78 -22.65 -13.85
C THR A 81 15.15 -23.96 -14.26
N SER A 82 15.51 -25.03 -13.53
CA SER A 82 14.86 -26.34 -13.67
C SER A 82 13.36 -26.13 -13.84
N LEU A 83 12.71 -26.93 -14.70
CA LEU A 83 11.27 -26.88 -14.91
C LEU A 83 10.50 -26.83 -13.57
N ALA A 84 11.00 -27.54 -12.56
CA ALA A 84 10.45 -27.52 -11.20
C ALA A 84 10.64 -26.15 -10.49
N ALA A 85 11.77 -25.47 -10.66
CA ALA A 85 11.99 -24.14 -10.12
C ALA A 85 11.11 -23.09 -10.83
N GLN A 86 10.92 -23.22 -12.14
CA GLN A 86 9.99 -22.36 -12.88
C GLN A 86 8.54 -22.59 -12.44
N ALA A 87 8.13 -23.85 -12.29
CA ALA A 87 6.79 -24.20 -11.80
C ALA A 87 6.53 -23.66 -10.39
N ARG A 88 7.51 -23.72 -9.48
CA ARG A 88 7.40 -23.12 -8.13
C ARG A 88 7.26 -21.61 -8.17
N MET A 89 8.07 -20.91 -8.99
CA MET A 89 7.95 -19.45 -9.13
C MET A 89 6.60 -19.06 -9.74
N GLN A 90 6.12 -19.80 -10.73
CA GLN A 90 4.82 -19.58 -11.34
C GLN A 90 3.69 -19.81 -10.33
N ALA A 91 3.72 -20.92 -9.58
CA ALA A 91 2.74 -21.21 -8.54
C ALA A 91 2.71 -20.12 -7.46
N GLN A 92 3.87 -19.63 -7.01
CA GLN A 92 3.93 -18.50 -6.07
C GLN A 92 3.37 -17.20 -6.65
N PHE A 93 3.59 -16.94 -7.95
CA PHE A 93 3.03 -15.77 -8.61
C PHE A 93 1.51 -15.88 -8.73
N GLU A 94 0.99 -17.04 -9.12
CA GLU A 94 -0.44 -17.33 -9.19
C GLU A 94 -1.10 -17.28 -7.81
N GLU A 95 -0.45 -17.80 -6.77
CA GLU A 95 -0.91 -17.72 -5.38
C GLU A 95 -0.99 -16.26 -4.91
N LYS A 96 0.05 -15.46 -5.15
CA LYS A 96 0.04 -14.03 -4.82
C LYS A 96 -1.05 -13.27 -5.57
N LEU A 97 -1.23 -13.56 -6.85
CA LEU A 97 -2.28 -12.96 -7.67
C LEU A 97 -3.68 -13.33 -7.17
N GLN A 98 -3.85 -14.58 -6.74
CA GLN A 98 -5.11 -15.06 -6.18
C GLN A 98 -5.41 -14.43 -4.82
N ALA A 99 -4.41 -14.36 -3.93
CA ALA A 99 -4.53 -13.68 -2.64
C ALA A 99 -4.89 -12.20 -2.80
N GLU A 100 -4.26 -11.51 -3.75
CA GLU A 100 -4.57 -10.10 -4.06
C GLU A 100 -6.01 -9.94 -4.58
N ARG A 101 -6.50 -10.87 -5.42
CA ARG A 101 -7.89 -10.87 -5.89
C ARG A 101 -8.89 -11.10 -4.77
N GLU A 102 -8.61 -12.02 -3.86
CA GLU A 102 -9.46 -12.29 -2.70
C GLU A 102 -9.47 -11.09 -1.74
N GLU A 103 -8.32 -10.45 -1.51
CA GLU A 103 -8.25 -9.23 -0.70
C GLU A 103 -9.02 -8.08 -1.36
N ALA A 104 -8.89 -7.91 -2.67
CA ALA A 104 -9.67 -6.91 -3.43
C ALA A 104 -11.18 -7.18 -3.36
N ALA A 105 -11.60 -8.45 -3.51
CA ALA A 105 -13.00 -8.85 -3.38
C ALA A 105 -13.55 -8.57 -1.97
N ARG A 106 -12.78 -8.90 -0.91
CA ARG A 106 -13.17 -8.60 0.47
C ARG A 106 -13.30 -7.10 0.73
N LYS A 107 -12.35 -6.29 0.25
CA LYS A 107 -12.43 -4.82 0.37
C LYS A 107 -13.64 -4.26 -0.37
N GLN A 108 -13.96 -4.81 -1.54
CA GLN A 108 -15.15 -4.41 -2.28
C GLN A 108 -16.44 -4.76 -1.52
N GLU A 109 -16.53 -5.96 -0.96
CA GLU A 109 -17.67 -6.40 -0.15
C GLU A 109 -17.82 -5.53 1.11
N GLU A 110 -16.72 -5.23 1.79
CA GLU A 110 -16.71 -4.36 2.98
C GLU A 110 -17.20 -2.94 2.64
N LEU A 111 -16.69 -2.35 1.56
CA LEU A 111 -17.15 -1.03 1.10
C LEU A 111 -18.63 -1.05 0.71
N GLN A 112 -19.10 -2.11 0.07
CA GLN A 112 -20.50 -2.26 -0.29
C GLN A 112 -21.39 -2.40 0.96
N ALA A 113 -20.97 -3.17 1.96
CA ALA A 113 -21.67 -3.29 3.23
C ALA A 113 -21.71 -1.96 4.00
N GLN A 114 -20.62 -1.18 3.99
CA GLN A 114 -20.59 0.16 4.59
C GLN A 114 -21.54 1.13 3.89
N LEU A 115 -21.63 1.09 2.55
CA LEU A 115 -22.59 1.91 1.80
C LEU A 115 -24.03 1.54 2.12
N GLN A 116 -24.34 0.23 2.20
CA GLN A 116 -25.66 -0.24 2.59
C GLN A 116 -26.02 0.17 4.03
N ALA A 117 -25.08 0.07 4.97
CA ALA A 117 -25.29 0.52 6.35
C ALA A 117 -25.54 2.03 6.44
N GLN A 118 -24.79 2.84 5.68
CA GLN A 118 -25.01 4.28 5.61
C GLN A 118 -26.36 4.63 4.98
N GLN A 119 -26.76 3.91 3.94
CA GLN A 119 -28.07 4.11 3.31
C GLN A 119 -29.21 3.77 4.28
N ALA A 120 -29.13 2.63 4.97
CA ALA A 120 -30.12 2.23 5.97
C ALA A 120 -30.21 3.23 7.13
N ALA A 121 -29.07 3.72 7.63
CA ALA A 121 -29.04 4.75 8.68
C ALA A 121 -29.63 6.08 8.20
N LEU A 122 -29.43 6.46 6.93
CA LEU A 122 -30.03 7.67 6.36
C LEU A 122 -31.56 7.52 6.24
N GLU A 123 -32.03 6.37 5.76
CA GLU A 123 -33.47 6.07 5.64
C GLU A 123 -34.15 6.08 7.02
N GLU A 124 -33.52 5.48 8.03
CA GLU A 124 -33.99 5.50 9.42
C GLU A 124 -34.11 6.93 9.96
N ASN A 125 -33.08 7.76 9.75
CA ASN A 125 -33.09 9.16 10.17
C ASN A 125 -34.18 9.98 9.46
N GLN A 126 -34.43 9.73 8.17
CA GLN A 126 -35.53 10.37 7.44
C GLN A 126 -36.89 9.96 7.98
N SER A 127 -37.07 8.68 8.28
CA SER A 127 -38.30 8.16 8.90
C SER A 127 -38.53 8.78 10.28
N LEU A 128 -37.48 8.84 11.11
CA LEU A 128 -37.53 9.46 12.43
C LEU A 128 -37.89 10.95 12.34
N LEU A 129 -37.26 11.69 11.42
CA LEU A 129 -37.56 13.10 11.20
C LEU A 129 -39.02 13.31 10.79
N ARG A 130 -39.55 12.44 9.93
CA ARG A 130 -40.95 12.48 9.52
C ARG A 130 -41.89 12.23 10.69
N GLN A 131 -41.60 11.20 11.49
CA GLN A 131 -42.36 10.89 12.70
C GLN A 131 -42.36 12.08 13.67
N THR A 132 -41.20 12.67 13.96
CA THR A 132 -41.10 13.84 14.83
C THR A 132 -41.90 15.02 14.29
N GLN A 133 -41.88 15.27 12.97
CA GLN A 133 -42.71 16.33 12.37
C GLN A 133 -44.21 16.05 12.53
N GLU A 134 -44.65 14.80 12.39
CA GLU A 134 -46.06 14.40 12.59
C GLU A 134 -46.48 14.55 14.05
N GLU A 135 -45.62 14.17 15.00
CA GLU A 135 -45.84 14.38 16.43
C GLU A 135 -45.94 15.87 16.77
N VAL A 136 -45.02 16.71 16.26
CA VAL A 136 -45.05 18.17 16.46
C VAL A 136 -46.33 18.78 15.87
N LYS A 137 -46.76 18.35 14.68
CA LYS A 137 -48.04 18.79 14.09
C LYS A 137 -49.23 18.39 14.98
N GLY A 138 -49.25 17.14 15.46
CA GLY A 138 -50.29 16.66 16.36
C GLY A 138 -50.34 17.45 17.68
N MET A 139 -49.17 17.78 18.25
CA MET A 139 -49.08 18.64 19.42
C MET A 139 -49.56 20.07 19.13
N HIS A 140 -49.23 20.63 17.98
CA HIS A 140 -49.66 21.95 17.57
C HIS A 140 -51.19 22.03 17.46
N THR A 141 -51.83 21.05 16.81
CA THR A 141 -53.30 20.97 16.73
C THR A 141 -53.94 20.91 18.14
N LYS A 142 -53.44 20.04 19.02
CA LYS A 142 -53.95 19.95 20.41
C LYS A 142 -53.77 21.26 21.18
N PHE A 143 -52.66 21.96 20.96
CA PHE A 143 -52.41 23.27 21.54
C PHE A 143 -53.42 24.32 21.03
N GLU A 144 -53.71 24.35 19.72
CA GLU A 144 -54.71 25.25 19.14
C GLU A 144 -56.12 24.97 19.68
N GLU A 145 -56.51 23.70 19.76
CA GLU A 145 -57.80 23.26 20.34
C GLU A 145 -57.93 23.72 21.81
N THR A 146 -56.88 23.50 22.60
CA THR A 146 -56.82 23.93 24.01
C THR A 146 -56.94 25.45 24.13
N ASN A 147 -56.23 26.19 23.28
CA ASN A 147 -56.27 27.65 23.26
C ASN A 147 -57.65 28.17 22.83
N ALA A 148 -58.30 27.53 21.86
CA ALA A 148 -59.67 27.85 21.46
C ALA A 148 -60.67 27.61 22.61
N LEU A 149 -60.54 26.50 23.33
CA LEU A 149 -61.35 26.21 24.52
C LEU A 149 -61.16 27.27 25.61
N LEU A 150 -59.91 27.64 25.91
CA LEU A 150 -59.60 28.71 26.87
C LEU A 150 -60.25 30.04 26.49
N ARG A 151 -60.17 30.43 25.21
CA ARG A 151 -60.84 31.65 24.69
C ARG A 151 -62.36 31.58 24.86
N ALA A 152 -62.97 30.43 24.58
CA ALA A 152 -64.41 30.23 24.75
C ALA A 152 -64.83 30.36 26.22
N VAL A 153 -64.08 29.75 27.15
CA VAL A 153 -64.31 29.87 28.61
C VAL A 153 -64.21 31.32 29.07
N LEU A 154 -63.15 32.04 28.65
CA LEU A 154 -62.98 33.47 28.99
C LEU A 154 -64.11 34.33 28.43
N LYS A 155 -64.62 34.04 27.22
CA LYS A 155 -65.77 34.74 26.64
C LYS A 155 -67.04 34.50 27.46
N LEU A 156 -67.33 33.25 27.83
CA LEU A 156 -68.48 32.91 28.68
C LEU A 156 -68.43 33.58 30.06
N GLN A 157 -67.24 33.72 30.65
CA GLN A 157 -67.07 34.45 31.91
C GLN A 157 -67.34 35.95 31.75
N LYS A 158 -66.89 36.57 30.65
CA LYS A 158 -67.17 37.99 30.34
C LYS A 158 -68.66 38.24 30.08
N ASP A 159 -69.33 37.34 29.38
CA ASP A 159 -70.75 37.47 29.06
C ASP A 159 -71.61 37.29 30.33
N ARG A 160 -71.34 36.27 31.17
CA ARG A 160 -71.96 36.15 32.50
C ARG A 160 -71.71 37.35 33.40
N GLY A 161 -70.52 37.93 33.34
CA GLY A 161 -70.19 39.17 34.06
C GLY A 161 -71.03 40.36 33.58
N ARG A 162 -71.25 40.50 32.27
CA ARG A 162 -72.08 41.58 31.71
C ARG A 162 -73.56 41.43 32.04
N ASP A 163 -74.09 40.20 32.04
CA ASP A 163 -75.48 39.96 32.40
C ASP A 163 -75.76 40.27 33.88
N ALA A 164 -74.76 40.11 34.75
CA ALA A 164 -74.85 40.47 36.17
C ALA A 164 -74.91 41.99 36.43
N TYR A 165 -74.59 42.84 35.44
CA TYR A 165 -74.64 44.32 35.57
C TYR A 165 -75.76 44.97 34.72
N GLN A 166 -76.69 44.20 34.15
CA GLN A 166 -77.81 44.71 33.33
C GLN A 166 -79.20 44.56 33.98
N VAL A 167 -79.27 44.53 35.32
CA VAL A 167 -80.54 44.61 36.09
C VAL A 167 -80.74 46.03 36.62
#